data_AF-A0A090N967-F1
#
_entry.id   AF-A0A090N967-F1
#
_cell.length_a   1.000
_cell.length_b   1.000
_cell.length_c   1.000
_cell.angle_alpha   90.00
_cell.angle_beta   90.00
_cell.angle_gamma   90.00
#
_symmetry.space_group_name_H-M   'P 1'
#
loop_
_entity.id
_entity.type
_entity.pdbx_description
1 polymer ?
#
loop_
_entity_poly.entity_id
_entity_poly.type
_entity_poly.pdbx_seq_one_letter_code
_entity_poly.pdbx_strand_id
1 'polypeptide(L)' 'MSRKTQRYSKEFKAEAVRTVLENQLSISEGASRLSLPEGTLGQWVTAARKGLGTPGSRTVAEAGI' A
#
# COMPACT_ATOMS: atom_id res chain seq x y z
N MET A 1 -7.34 1.06 21.68
CA MET A 1 -7.15 -0.02 20.68
C MET A 1 -5.77 0.11 20.05
N SER A 2 -4.85 -0.81 20.33
CA SER A 2 -3.50 -0.80 19.74
C SER A 2 -3.59 -1.29 18.29
N ARG A 3 -3.36 -0.40 17.31
CA ARG A 3 -3.27 -0.78 15.90
C ARG A 3 -2.01 -1.63 15.73
N LYS A 4 -2.16 -2.96 15.77
CA LYS A 4 -1.10 -3.90 15.39
C LYS A 4 -0.66 -3.52 13.97
N THR A 5 0.57 -3.05 13.83
CA THR A 5 1.11 -2.64 12.52
C THR A 5 1.37 -3.91 11.71
N GLN A 6 0.41 -4.29 10.89
CA GLN A 6 0.57 -5.43 9.98
C GLN A 6 1.71 -5.11 9.01
N ARG A 7 2.81 -5.84 9.16
CA ARG A 7 4.06 -5.56 8.45
C ARG A 7 4.07 -6.37 7.16
N TYR A 8 3.50 -5.81 6.10
CA TYR A 8 3.49 -6.44 4.78
C TYR A 8 4.90 -6.44 4.17
N SER A 9 5.29 -7.57 3.54
CA SER A 9 6.55 -7.69 2.82
C SER A 9 6.58 -6.80 1.58
N LYS A 10 7.78 -6.39 1.15
CA LYS A 10 7.97 -5.48 0.02
C LYS A 10 7.42 -6.08 -1.28
N GLU A 11 7.63 -7.39 -1.44
CA GLU A 11 7.15 -8.18 -2.57
C GLU A 11 5.62 -8.22 -2.60
N PHE A 12 4.97 -8.49 -1.46
CA PHE A 12 3.51 -8.49 -1.37
C PHE A 12 2.91 -7.13 -1.72
N LYS A 13 3.54 -6.02 -1.27
CA LYS A 13 3.09 -4.68 -1.65
C LYS A 13 3.21 -4.42 -3.15
N ALA A 14 4.32 -4.85 -3.75
CA ALA A 14 4.55 -4.67 -5.17
C ALA A 14 3.59 -5.52 -6.02
N GLU A 15 3.33 -6.76 -5.59
CA GLU A 15 2.34 -7.66 -6.20
C GLU A 15 0.94 -7.06 -6.11
N ALA A 16 0.53 -6.61 -4.92
CA ALA A 16 -0.76 -5.95 -4.70
C ALA A 16 -1.00 -4.77 -5.65
N VAL A 17 0.02 -3.91 -5.80
CA VAL A 17 -0.05 -2.77 -6.71
C VAL A 17 -0.08 -3.22 -8.17
N ARG A 18 0.75 -4.20 -8.55
CA ARG A 18 0.75 -4.77 -9.91
C ARG A 18 -0.62 -5.34 -10.26
N THR A 19 -1.21 -6.15 -9.38
CA THR A 19 -2.55 -6.71 -9.60
C THR A 19 -3.57 -5.62 -9.87
N VAL A 20 -3.59 -4.55 -9.08
CA VAL A 20 -4.51 -3.41 -9.28
C VAL A 20 -4.28 -2.72 -10.62
N LEU A 21 -3.02 -2.45 -10.96
CA LEU A 21 -2.68 -1.72 -12.19
C LEU A 21 -2.90 -2.58 -13.45
N GLU A 22 -2.49 -3.85 -13.44
CA GLU A 22 -2.62 -4.76 -14.58
C GLU A 22 -4.08 -5.16 -14.84
N ASN A 23 -4.84 -5.42 -13.78
CA ASN A 23 -6.26 -5.77 -13.91
C ASN A 23 -7.16 -4.52 -13.95
N GLN A 24 -6.58 -3.31 -13.93
CA GLN A 24 -7.29 -2.03 -13.85
C GLN A 24 -8.38 -2.01 -12.76
N LEU A 25 -8.10 -2.65 -11.63
CA LEU A 25 -9.05 -2.73 -10.52
C LEU A 25 -9.15 -1.39 -9.82
N SER A 26 -10.31 -1.13 -9.24
CA SER A 26 -10.43 -0.06 -8.25
C SER A 26 -9.69 -0.43 -6.96
N ILE A 27 -9.27 0.57 -6.20
CA ILE A 27 -8.59 0.36 -4.90
C ILE A 27 -9.45 -0.49 -3.97
N SER A 28 -10.75 -0.23 -3.92
CA SER A 28 -11.70 -1.01 -3.11
C SER A 28 -11.70 -2.49 -3.45
N GLU A 29 -11.73 -2.80 -4.75
CA GLU A 29 -11.85 -4.16 -5.22
C GLU A 29 -10.52 -4.92 -5.06
N GLY A 30 -9.39 -4.28 -5.39
CA GLY A 30 -8.08 -4.84 -5.10
C GLY A 30 -7.86 -5.07 -3.60
N ALA A 31 -8.36 -4.16 -2.76
CA ALA A 31 -8.24 -4.26 -1.31
C ALA A 31 -9.08 -5.43 -0.78
N SER A 32 -10.30 -5.59 -1.26
CA SER A 32 -11.19 -6.70 -0.92
C SER A 32 -10.56 -8.05 -1.29
N ARG A 33 -10.08 -8.20 -2.53
CA ARG A 33 -9.40 -9.42 -3.01
C ARG A 33 -8.15 -9.78 -2.22
N LEU A 34 -7.35 -8.78 -1.88
CA LEU A 34 -6.07 -8.95 -1.19
C LEU A 34 -6.24 -8.95 0.34
N SER A 35 -7.47 -8.82 0.84
CA SER A 35 -7.78 -8.68 2.27
C SER A 35 -6.96 -7.55 2.92
N LEU A 36 -6.87 -6.43 2.21
CA LEU A 36 -6.12 -5.23 2.60
C LEU A 36 -7.07 -4.09 2.99
N PRO A 37 -6.63 -3.18 3.86
CA PRO A 37 -7.31 -1.91 4.02
C PRO A 37 -7.20 -1.09 2.73
N GLU A 38 -8.32 -0.56 2.26
CA GLU A 38 -8.37 0.30 1.06
C GLU A 38 -7.41 1.48 1.16
N GLY A 39 -7.32 2.11 2.34
CA GLY A 39 -6.38 3.21 2.59
C GLY A 39 -4.91 2.79 2.46
N THR A 40 -4.58 1.56 2.83
CA THR A 40 -3.22 1.02 2.70
C THR A 40 -2.88 0.75 1.24
N LEU A 41 -3.77 0.07 0.52
CA LEU A 41 -3.57 -0.22 -0.90
C LEU A 41 -3.54 1.06 -1.74
N GLY A 42 -4.43 2.01 -1.44
CA GLY A 42 -4.48 3.33 -2.10
C GLY A 42 -3.18 4.12 -1.93
N GLN A 43 -2.56 4.07 -0.75
CA GLN A 43 -1.23 4.65 -0.53
C GLN A 43 -0.15 3.96 -1.37
N TRP A 44 -0.15 2.63 -1.45
CA TRP A 44 0.84 1.89 -2.24
C TRP A 44 0.71 2.15 -3.74
N VAL A 45 -0.51 2.15 -4.26
CA VAL A 45 -0.78 2.42 -5.67
C VAL A 45 -0.40 3.87 -6.01
N THR A 46 -0.76 4.84 -5.16
CA THR A 46 -0.39 6.25 -5.36
C THR A 46 1.12 6.45 -5.39
N ALA A 47 1.85 5.84 -4.46
CA ALA A 47 3.30 5.94 -4.40
C ALA A 47 3.95 5.31 -5.65
N ALA A 48 3.53 4.11 -6.04
CA ALA A 48 4.02 3.45 -7.24
C ALA A 48 3.79 4.29 -8.50
N ARG A 49 2.62 4.93 -8.60
CA ARG A 49 2.28 5.84 -9.71
C ARG A 49 3.13 7.11 -9.74
N LYS A 50 3.61 7.55 -8.57
CA LYS A 50 4.59 8.64 -8.44
C LYS A 50 6.04 8.19 -8.64
N GLY A 51 6.31 6.91 -8.90
CA GLY A 51 7.66 6.36 -8.93
C GLY A 51 8.35 6.35 -7.55
N LEU A 52 7.60 6.64 -6.49
CA LEU A 52 8.06 6.57 -5.11
C LEU A 52 7.79 5.12 -4.67
N GLY A 53 8.84 4.32 -4.48
CA GLY A 53 8.69 2.92 -4.03
C GLY A 53 7.72 2.78 -2.85
N THR A 54 7.12 1.59 -2.70
CA THR A 54 5.98 1.37 -1.78
C THR A 54 6.20 1.98 -0.38
N PRO A 55 5.24 2.79 0.12
CA PRO A 55 5.36 3.51 1.37
C PRO A 55 5.23 2.49 2.50
N GLY A 56 6.38 1.99 2.93
CA GLY A 56 6.56 1.29 4.18
C GLY A 56 8.01 0.94 4.46
N SER A 57 8.93 1.67 3.83
CA SER A 57 10.35 1.70 4.19
C SER A 57 10.72 2.96 4.99
N ARG A 58 9.82 3.95 5.11
CA ARG A 58 10.00 5.04 6.06
C ARG A 58 9.18 4.74 7.30
N THR A 59 9.90 4.35 8.35
CA THR A 59 9.65 4.95 9.66
C THR A 59 9.24 6.40 9.43
N VAL A 60 8.06 6.78 9.92
CA VAL A 60 7.73 8.19 10.06
C VAL A 60 8.70 8.77 11.09
N ALA A 61 9.90 9.13 10.62
CA ALA A 61 10.64 10.18 11.26
C ALA A 61 9.70 11.38 11.19
N GLU A 62 9.13 11.70 12.35
CA GLU A 62 8.41 12.93 12.59
C GLU A 62 9.19 14.08 11.95
N ALA A 63 8.62 14.66 10.91
CA ALA A 63 8.97 16.01 10.53
C ALA A 63 8.31 16.92 11.58
N GLY A 64 9.00 17.09 12.72
CA GLY A 64 8.85 18.30 13.50
C GLY A 64 9.51 19.43 12.72
N ILE A 65 8.72 20.47 12.43
CA ILE A 65 8.89 21.89 12.77
C ILE A 65 7.68 22.62 12.20
#